data_AF-A0A2T0SGF7-F1
#
_entry.id   AF-A0A2T0SGF7-F1
#
_cell.length_a   1.000
_cell.length_b   1.000
_cell.length_c   1.000
_cell.angle_alpha   90.00
_cell.angle_beta   90.00
_cell.angle_gamma   90.00
#
_symmetry.space_group_name_H-M   'P 1'
#
loop_
_entity.id
_entity.type
_entity.pdbx_description
1 polymer ?
#
loop_
_entity_poly.entity_id
_entity_poly.type
_entity_poly.pdbx_seq_one_letter_code
_entity_poly.pdbx_strand_id
1 'polypeptide(L)'
;MAGDDTGTVTAGSTQGWRDRKRYLWLIGLVVPSLAFAALGLHAWTGWGAWFWLGPVVVLLVVPAVDLLTGLDRSNPPDDVIEALENDRYYRWITFLFLPIQYAGLAVAFWTIARGDLSTVDRIGLAVTIGCVGGIGINTAHELGHKKESHERWLSKIALAQSCYGHFYIEHNRGHHVRVATPEDPASSRVGESFYRFWPRTVAGSLVSAWRLERKRYARRGRHPFRIGNDVLNAWLMSVVLWGAMVAWLGVGILPYLLVQAVVGFSLLEVVNYMEHYGMARRVVGAPGRRRYERVAPRHSWNSNNVATNVLLYHLQRHSDHHANPTRRYQSLRDFEESPALPTGYAGMILLALVPPLWRRVMDPRVLAHFGGDMSLANVEPRRREAVLARYPVPVTAPRPTADDPPVVAAAPVTAVGGRCPGCGYVYDERVGDPREGFPAGTPWSAVSDSWCCPDCGVRDKTDFVVSTREPTREASA
;
A
#
# COMPACT_ATOMS: atom_id res chain seq x y z
N MET A 1 26.36 -15.53 28.56
CA MET A 1 25.35 -14.53 28.97
C MET A 1 24.40 -14.37 27.81
N ALA A 2 23.20 -14.94 27.95
CA ALA A 2 22.17 -14.95 26.91
C ALA A 2 21.46 -13.59 26.91
N GLY A 3 21.44 -12.92 25.76
CA GLY A 3 20.67 -11.71 25.54
C GLY A 3 19.22 -12.08 25.23
N ASP A 4 18.31 -11.36 25.86
CA ASP A 4 16.86 -11.50 25.76
C ASP A 4 16.38 -11.10 24.34
N ASP A 5 15.68 -12.02 23.69
CA ASP A 5 15.37 -12.01 22.25
C ASP A 5 13.90 -11.61 21.98
N THR A 6 13.38 -10.63 22.73
CA THR A 6 12.01 -10.15 22.57
C THR A 6 12.02 -8.63 22.43
N GLY A 7 11.46 -8.14 21.32
CA GLY A 7 11.27 -6.70 21.04
C GLY A 7 10.26 -6.01 21.95
N THR A 8 10.18 -6.39 23.22
CA THR A 8 9.32 -5.85 24.27
C THR A 8 10.18 -5.07 25.26
N VAL A 9 10.04 -3.73 25.26
CA VAL A 9 10.70 -2.85 26.23
C VAL A 9 9.93 -2.86 27.56
N THR A 10 10.67 -2.71 28.64
CA THR A 10 10.22 -2.64 30.04
C THR A 10 9.19 -1.54 30.31
N ALA A 11 8.19 -1.87 31.15
CA ALA A 11 7.19 -0.92 31.64
C ALA A 11 7.86 0.24 32.43
N GLY A 12 7.55 1.48 32.05
CA GLY A 12 8.06 2.70 32.72
C GLY A 12 9.04 3.57 31.93
N SER A 13 9.32 3.28 30.65
CA SER A 13 10.33 4.00 29.85
C SER A 13 9.90 5.38 29.28
N THR A 14 8.68 5.86 29.58
CA THR A 14 7.98 6.88 28.76
C THR A 14 7.76 8.26 29.36
N GLN A 15 8.15 8.54 30.61
CA GLN A 15 7.90 9.87 31.20
C GLN A 15 8.61 11.04 30.47
N GLY A 16 9.57 10.77 29.58
CA GLY A 16 10.30 11.80 28.82
C GLY A 16 10.30 11.64 27.29
N TRP A 17 9.55 10.68 26.73
CA TRP A 17 9.57 10.47 25.28
C TRP A 17 8.87 11.60 24.53
N ARG A 18 9.52 12.16 23.51
CA ARG A 18 8.97 13.19 22.61
C ARG A 18 9.27 12.80 21.17
N ASP A 19 8.26 12.87 20.31
CA ASP A 19 8.48 12.75 18.87
C ASP A 19 9.21 14.00 18.34
N ARG A 20 10.52 13.85 18.15
CA ARG A 20 11.39 14.91 17.59
C ARG A 20 11.03 15.28 16.15
N LYS A 21 10.26 14.43 15.44
CA LYS A 21 9.86 14.62 14.05
C LYS A 21 8.45 15.19 13.90
N ARG A 22 7.72 15.40 15.00
CA ARG A 22 6.34 15.89 14.98
C ARG A 22 6.15 17.06 14.03
N TYR A 23 6.94 18.13 14.19
CA TYR A 23 6.78 19.33 13.37
C TYR A 23 7.28 19.18 11.94
N LEU A 24 8.15 18.19 11.68
CA LEU A 24 8.63 17.91 10.34
C LEU A 24 7.48 17.40 9.45
N TRP A 25 6.41 16.81 9.99
CA TRP A 25 5.25 16.38 9.20
C TRP A 25 4.62 17.49 8.34
N LEU A 26 4.81 18.77 8.69
CA LEU A 26 4.39 19.89 7.83
C LEU A 26 5.11 19.90 6.47
N ILE A 27 6.29 19.29 6.37
CA ILE A 27 7.01 19.11 5.10
C ILE A 27 6.19 18.25 4.13
N GLY A 28 5.31 17.36 4.60
CA GLY A 28 4.36 16.63 3.76
C GLY A 28 3.42 17.55 2.96
N LEU A 29 3.25 18.82 3.37
CA LEU A 29 2.46 19.83 2.66
C LEU A 29 3.25 20.59 1.57
N VAL A 30 4.56 20.35 1.44
CA VAL A 30 5.39 20.95 0.38
C VAL A 30 4.92 20.48 -1.00
N VAL A 31 4.72 19.16 -1.17
CA VAL A 31 4.30 18.56 -2.45
C VAL A 31 2.97 19.12 -2.95
N PRO A 32 1.86 19.10 -2.19
CA PRO A 32 0.60 19.64 -2.70
C PRO A 32 0.68 21.14 -3.00
N SER A 33 1.66 21.84 -2.42
CA SER A 33 1.90 23.27 -2.67
C SER A 33 2.73 23.57 -3.93
N LEU A 34 3.26 22.54 -4.62
CA LEU A 34 4.15 22.74 -5.78
C LEU A 34 3.48 23.45 -6.96
N ALA A 35 2.15 23.31 -7.11
CA ALA A 35 1.40 24.04 -8.13
C ALA A 35 1.52 25.57 -7.94
N PHE A 36 1.33 26.03 -6.69
CA PHE A 36 1.42 27.45 -6.35
C PHE A 36 2.85 27.97 -6.44
N ALA A 37 3.83 27.16 -6.02
CA ALA A 37 5.24 27.51 -6.14
C ALA A 37 5.65 27.65 -7.62
N ALA A 38 5.27 26.70 -8.47
CA ALA A 38 5.53 26.75 -9.91
C ALA A 38 4.95 28.02 -10.56
N LEU A 39 3.68 28.32 -10.26
CA LEU A 39 2.99 29.50 -10.78
C LEU A 39 3.59 30.81 -10.27
N GLY A 40 3.90 30.90 -8.97
CA GLY A 40 4.49 32.08 -8.36
C GLY A 40 5.90 32.38 -8.90
N LEU A 41 6.73 31.34 -9.04
CA LEU A 41 8.08 31.48 -9.59
C LEU A 41 8.05 31.82 -11.08
N HIS A 42 7.12 31.24 -11.85
CA HIS A 42 6.89 31.64 -13.23
C HIS A 42 6.44 33.09 -13.34
N ALA A 43 5.47 33.53 -12.53
CA ALA A 43 4.99 34.91 -12.53
C ALA A 43 6.10 35.91 -12.17
N TRP A 44 7.02 35.53 -11.29
CA TRP A 44 8.14 36.38 -10.87
C TRP A 44 9.27 36.46 -11.90
N THR A 45 9.56 35.37 -12.62
CA THR A 45 10.75 35.27 -13.48
C THR A 45 10.46 35.24 -14.98
N GLY A 46 9.22 34.93 -15.37
CA GLY A 46 8.81 34.63 -16.74
C GLY A 46 9.27 33.27 -17.27
N TRP A 47 9.96 32.44 -16.48
CA TRP A 47 10.57 31.20 -16.98
C TRP A 47 9.59 30.03 -16.93
N GLY A 48 9.33 29.39 -18.07
CA GLY A 48 8.47 28.20 -18.17
C GLY A 48 9.02 26.96 -17.45
N ALA A 49 10.35 26.92 -17.21
CA ALA A 49 11.02 25.82 -16.51
C ALA A 49 10.43 25.51 -15.12
N TRP A 50 9.87 26.52 -14.43
CA TRP A 50 9.23 26.35 -13.12
C TRP A 50 8.02 25.43 -13.13
N PHE A 51 7.37 25.23 -14.29
CA PHE A 51 6.28 24.28 -14.41
C PHE A 51 6.72 22.82 -14.26
N TRP A 52 8.02 22.52 -14.34
CA TRP A 52 8.58 21.18 -14.14
C TRP A 52 9.02 20.93 -12.68
N LEU A 53 8.58 21.76 -11.74
CA LEU A 53 8.99 21.68 -10.34
C LEU A 53 8.65 20.32 -9.69
N GLY A 54 7.55 19.67 -10.06
CA GLY A 54 7.17 18.35 -9.55
C GLY A 54 8.26 17.30 -9.78
N PRO A 55 8.58 16.95 -11.04
CA PRO A 55 9.69 16.04 -11.35
C PRO A 55 11.03 16.48 -10.77
N VAL A 56 11.36 17.78 -10.81
CA VAL A 56 12.64 18.27 -10.25
C VAL A 56 12.71 18.02 -8.74
N VAL A 57 11.65 18.34 -8.00
CA VAL A 57 11.61 18.12 -6.55
C VAL A 57 11.63 16.63 -6.24
N VAL A 58 10.74 15.85 -6.86
CA VAL A 58 10.58 14.42 -6.56
C VAL A 58 11.80 13.61 -7.00
N LEU A 59 12.38 13.88 -8.17
CA LEU A 59 13.42 13.04 -8.78
C LEU A 59 14.83 13.59 -8.61
N LEU A 60 15.03 14.85 -8.22
CA LEU A 60 16.38 15.42 -8.05
C LEU A 60 16.60 15.94 -6.62
N VAL A 61 15.73 16.83 -6.15
CA VAL A 61 15.92 17.48 -4.83
C VAL A 61 15.77 16.47 -3.70
N VAL A 62 14.70 15.67 -3.69
CA VAL A 62 14.44 14.69 -2.62
C VAL A 62 15.56 13.64 -2.53
N PRO A 63 16.01 12.99 -3.63
CA PRO A 63 17.18 12.10 -3.57
C PRO A 63 18.45 12.78 -3.08
N ALA A 64 18.71 14.02 -3.49
CA ALA A 64 19.90 14.75 -3.04
C ALA A 64 19.84 15.02 -1.53
N VAL A 65 18.68 15.41 -1.00
CA VAL A 65 18.49 15.60 0.45
C VAL A 65 18.60 14.27 1.20
N ASP A 66 18.08 13.18 0.64
CA ASP A 66 18.19 11.83 1.22
C ASP A 66 19.65 11.37 1.37
N LEU A 67 20.51 11.67 0.40
CA LEU A 67 21.95 11.40 0.49
C LEU A 67 22.64 12.21 1.59
N LEU A 68 22.05 13.33 2.01
CA LEU A 68 22.60 14.22 3.04
C LEU A 68 22.04 13.97 4.45
N THR A 69 20.81 13.45 4.57
CA THR A 69 20.04 13.45 5.83
C THR A 69 20.03 12.13 6.61
N GLY A 70 20.67 11.08 6.09
CA GLY A 70 20.90 9.81 6.81
C GLY A 70 19.64 8.97 7.05
N LEU A 71 19.80 7.90 7.85
CA LEU A 71 18.76 6.90 8.15
C LEU A 71 18.15 7.12 9.55
N ASP A 72 16.85 6.87 9.66
CA ASP A 72 16.06 6.86 10.89
C ASP A 72 15.59 5.45 11.24
N ARG A 73 16.25 4.83 12.22
CA ARG A 73 15.87 3.53 12.78
C ARG A 73 15.08 3.63 14.09
N SER A 74 14.65 4.84 14.47
CA SER A 74 13.97 5.03 15.76
C SER A 74 12.53 4.54 15.73
N ASN A 75 12.12 3.76 16.72
CA ASN A 75 10.73 3.31 16.87
C ASN A 75 10.04 4.05 18.02
N PRO A 76 8.73 4.37 17.88
CA PRO A 76 7.95 4.79 19.04
C PRO A 76 7.83 3.62 20.05
N PRO A 77 7.95 3.90 21.37
CA PRO A 77 7.65 2.92 22.42
C PRO A 77 6.21 2.39 22.34
N ASP A 78 5.97 1.15 22.78
CA ASP A 78 4.67 0.49 22.63
C ASP A 78 3.53 1.20 23.37
N ASP A 79 3.81 1.74 24.54
CA ASP A 79 2.88 2.44 25.42
C ASP A 79 2.51 3.86 24.95
N VAL A 80 3.21 4.42 23.95
CA VAL A 80 2.80 5.69 23.29
C VAL A 80 2.09 5.47 21.95
N ILE A 81 2.03 4.23 21.42
CA ILE A 81 1.43 3.96 20.11
C ILE A 81 -0.02 4.42 20.07
N GLU A 82 -0.83 4.06 21.06
CA GLU A 82 -2.25 4.44 21.11
C GLU A 82 -2.42 5.97 21.19
N ALA A 83 -1.57 6.65 21.97
CA ALA A 83 -1.59 8.11 22.05
C ALA A 83 -1.23 8.77 20.72
N LEU A 84 -0.21 8.25 20.01
CA LEU A 84 0.19 8.73 18.68
C LEU A 84 -0.89 8.50 17.63
N GLU A 85 -1.55 7.35 17.63
CA GLU A 85 -2.67 7.05 16.74
C GLU A 85 -3.85 7.99 16.98
N ASN A 86 -4.09 8.35 18.23
CA ASN A 86 -5.13 9.28 18.64
C ASN A 86 -4.74 10.75 18.57
N ASP A 87 -3.53 11.08 18.15
CA ASP A 87 -3.12 12.47 18.05
C ASP A 87 -3.77 13.15 16.82
N ARG A 88 -4.41 14.30 17.07
CA ARG A 88 -5.14 15.04 16.03
C ARG A 88 -4.20 15.80 15.10
N TYR A 89 -3.00 16.14 15.56
CA TYR A 89 -2.05 16.92 14.78
C TYR A 89 -1.66 16.23 13.47
N TYR A 90 -1.24 14.96 13.54
CA TYR A 90 -0.88 14.19 12.35
C TYR A 90 -2.08 14.00 11.40
N ARG A 91 -3.27 13.76 11.97
CA ARG A 91 -4.51 13.64 11.20
C ARG A 91 -4.86 14.92 10.43
N TRP A 92 -4.76 16.07 11.08
CA TRP A 92 -5.01 17.36 10.44
C TRP A 92 -4.07 17.63 9.28
N ILE A 93 -2.79 17.25 9.38
CA ILE A 93 -1.83 17.41 8.28
C ILE A 93 -2.25 16.56 7.08
N THR A 94 -2.60 15.28 7.30
CA THR A 94 -3.11 14.40 6.25
C THR A 94 -4.38 14.98 5.61
N PHE A 95 -5.28 15.58 6.40
CA PHE A 95 -6.48 16.24 5.88
C PHE A 95 -6.19 17.51 5.10
N LEU A 96 -5.23 18.34 5.54
CA LEU A 96 -4.82 19.58 4.87
C LEU A 96 -4.20 19.33 3.50
N PHE A 97 -3.65 18.13 3.25
CA PHE A 97 -3.15 17.76 1.93
C PHE A 97 -4.24 17.89 0.85
N LEU A 98 -5.46 17.42 1.11
CA LEU A 98 -6.56 17.38 0.14
C LEU A 98 -6.99 18.76 -0.36
N PRO A 99 -7.34 19.75 0.48
CA PRO A 99 -7.73 21.07 -0.01
C PRO A 99 -6.59 21.76 -0.78
N ILE A 100 -5.33 21.58 -0.36
CA ILE A 100 -4.18 22.16 -1.08
C ILE A 100 -4.02 21.47 -2.46
N GLN A 101 -4.11 20.14 -2.52
CA GLN A 101 -4.09 19.35 -3.75
C GLN A 101 -5.17 19.83 -4.73
N TYR A 102 -6.41 19.96 -4.29
CA TYR A 102 -7.54 20.34 -5.14
C TYR A 102 -7.51 21.81 -5.56
N ALA A 103 -7.09 22.71 -4.69
CA ALA A 103 -6.87 24.11 -5.05
C ALA A 103 -5.73 24.22 -6.08
N GLY A 104 -4.64 23.47 -5.90
CA GLY A 104 -3.54 23.38 -6.85
C GLY A 104 -3.99 22.83 -8.21
N LEU A 105 -4.79 21.76 -8.23
CA LEU A 105 -5.40 21.20 -9.44
C LEU A 105 -6.25 22.24 -10.16
N ALA A 106 -7.15 22.92 -9.45
CA ALA A 106 -8.07 23.90 -10.04
C ALA A 106 -7.31 25.09 -10.65
N VAL A 107 -6.36 25.68 -9.91
CA VAL A 107 -5.58 26.84 -10.39
C VAL A 107 -4.65 26.44 -11.54
N ALA A 108 -3.98 25.29 -11.46
CA ALA A 108 -3.11 24.82 -12.52
C ALA A 108 -3.88 24.59 -13.82
N PHE A 109 -5.04 23.93 -13.76
CA PHE A 109 -5.85 23.66 -14.95
C PHE A 109 -6.55 24.91 -15.49
N TRP A 110 -6.94 25.84 -14.62
CA TRP A 110 -7.37 27.17 -15.04
C TRP A 110 -6.27 27.89 -15.83
N THR A 111 -5.01 27.80 -15.36
CA THR A 111 -3.84 28.38 -16.05
C THR A 111 -3.56 27.67 -17.38
N ILE A 112 -3.67 26.34 -17.45
CA ILE A 112 -3.54 25.59 -18.71
C ILE A 112 -4.60 26.04 -19.73
N ALA A 113 -5.83 26.28 -19.28
CA ALA A 113 -6.96 26.62 -20.15
C ALA A 113 -6.99 28.09 -20.59
N ARG A 114 -6.59 29.02 -19.70
CA ARG A 114 -6.76 30.47 -19.89
C ARG A 114 -5.44 31.23 -20.02
N GLY A 115 -4.33 30.65 -19.56
CA GLY A 115 -3.02 31.26 -19.61
C GLY A 115 -2.37 31.17 -20.98
N ASP A 116 -1.52 32.17 -21.27
CA ASP A 116 -0.65 32.20 -22.44
C ASP A 116 0.59 31.32 -22.18
N LEU A 117 0.36 30.00 -22.21
CA LEU A 117 1.39 29.00 -21.98
C LEU A 117 1.73 28.28 -23.28
N SER A 118 3.02 28.04 -23.49
CA SER A 118 3.46 27.12 -24.54
C SER A 118 2.95 25.70 -24.25
N THR A 119 2.91 24.84 -25.27
CA THR A 119 2.53 23.43 -25.09
C THR A 119 3.47 22.73 -24.10
N VAL A 120 4.76 23.05 -24.10
CA VAL A 120 5.75 22.47 -23.19
C VAL A 120 5.46 22.86 -21.73
N ASP A 121 5.07 24.10 -21.49
CA ASP A 121 4.71 24.60 -20.16
C ASP A 121 3.44 23.94 -19.63
N ARG A 122 2.42 23.77 -20.50
CA ARG A 122 1.19 23.04 -20.14
C ARG A 122 1.48 21.59 -19.78
N ILE A 123 2.35 20.92 -20.53
CA ILE A 123 2.79 19.55 -20.23
C ILE A 123 3.55 19.53 -18.90
N GLY A 124 4.52 20.43 -18.70
CA GLY A 124 5.29 20.53 -17.46
C GLY A 124 4.39 20.69 -16.25
N LEU A 125 3.43 21.63 -16.32
CA LEU A 125 2.47 21.88 -15.25
C LEU A 125 1.56 20.66 -15.00
N ALA A 126 1.07 20.00 -16.06
CA ALA A 126 0.30 18.77 -15.92
C ALA A 126 1.11 17.64 -15.28
N VAL A 127 2.38 17.48 -15.65
CA VAL A 127 3.29 16.49 -15.04
C VAL A 127 3.52 16.83 -13.56
N THR A 128 3.73 18.09 -13.20
CA THR A 128 3.85 18.54 -11.81
C THR A 128 2.59 18.22 -11.01
N ILE A 129 1.40 18.50 -11.55
CA ILE A 129 0.14 18.11 -10.92
C ILE A 129 -0.01 16.58 -10.83
N GLY A 130 0.53 15.84 -11.79
CA GLY A 130 0.61 14.39 -11.73
C GLY A 130 1.47 13.89 -10.58
N CYS A 131 2.64 14.50 -10.34
CA CYS A 131 3.45 14.21 -9.16
C CYS A 131 2.71 14.52 -7.85
N VAL A 132 1.99 15.64 -7.79
CA VAL A 132 1.12 15.98 -6.65
C VAL A 132 0.06 14.91 -6.44
N GLY A 133 -0.63 14.49 -7.50
CA GLY A 133 -1.65 13.44 -7.44
C GLY A 133 -1.07 12.09 -7.01
N GLY A 134 0.09 11.70 -7.55
CA GLY A 134 0.78 10.46 -7.21
C GLY A 134 1.21 10.40 -5.75
N ILE A 135 1.75 11.48 -5.19
CA ILE A 135 2.03 11.56 -3.75
C ILE A 135 0.71 11.68 -2.95
N GLY A 136 -0.33 12.29 -3.51
CA GLY A 136 -1.67 12.30 -2.93
C GLY A 136 -2.30 10.92 -2.80
N ILE A 137 -1.89 9.94 -3.60
CA ILE A 137 -2.28 8.53 -3.41
C ILE A 137 -1.76 8.00 -2.07
N ASN A 138 -0.61 8.45 -1.57
CA ASN A 138 -0.14 8.08 -0.22
C ASN A 138 -1.09 8.60 0.88
N THR A 139 -1.56 9.84 0.74
CA THR A 139 -2.59 10.39 1.63
C THR A 139 -3.88 9.59 1.52
N ALA A 140 -4.31 9.26 0.30
CA ALA A 140 -5.48 8.42 0.07
C ALA A 140 -5.33 7.03 0.69
N HIS A 141 -4.13 6.48 0.62
CA HIS A 141 -3.77 5.17 1.13
C HIS A 141 -3.95 5.12 2.66
N GLU A 142 -3.39 6.08 3.40
CA GLU A 142 -3.58 6.19 4.85
C GLU A 142 -5.06 6.26 5.21
N LEU A 143 -5.80 7.19 4.58
CA LEU A 143 -7.22 7.43 4.86
C LEU A 143 -8.09 6.22 4.51
N GLY A 144 -7.70 5.43 3.52
CA GLY A 144 -8.46 4.29 3.04
C GLY A 144 -8.52 3.13 4.04
N HIS A 145 -7.48 2.94 4.85
CA HIS A 145 -7.39 1.85 5.83
C HIS A 145 -8.15 2.08 7.12
N LYS A 146 -8.68 3.29 7.32
CA LYS A 146 -9.25 3.69 8.60
C LYS A 146 -10.69 3.20 8.77
N LYS A 147 -11.11 2.99 10.01
CA LYS A 147 -12.42 2.40 10.34
C LYS A 147 -13.54 3.41 10.05
N GLU A 148 -13.22 4.68 10.24
CA GLU A 148 -14.08 5.83 10.08
C GLU A 148 -14.58 5.96 8.64
N SER A 149 -15.88 6.11 8.46
CA SER A 149 -16.49 6.22 7.13
C SER A 149 -16.09 7.49 6.37
N HIS A 150 -15.87 8.59 7.09
CA HIS A 150 -15.48 9.86 6.48
C HIS A 150 -14.03 9.84 5.97
N GLU A 151 -13.08 9.23 6.70
CA GLU A 151 -11.70 9.07 6.21
C GLU A 151 -11.67 8.20 4.95
N ARG A 152 -12.40 7.07 4.94
CA ARG A 152 -12.54 6.21 3.74
C ARG A 152 -13.18 6.92 2.55
N TRP A 153 -14.09 7.88 2.80
CA TRP A 153 -14.67 8.68 1.74
C TRP A 153 -13.67 9.72 1.19
N LEU A 154 -12.91 10.38 2.08
CA LEU A 154 -11.82 11.29 1.70
C LEU A 154 -10.72 10.57 0.90
N SER A 155 -10.42 9.30 1.20
CA SER A 155 -9.52 8.46 0.39
C SER A 155 -9.96 8.40 -1.08
N LYS A 156 -11.24 8.13 -1.33
CA LYS A 156 -11.77 8.08 -2.70
C LYS A 156 -11.75 9.45 -3.39
N ILE A 157 -11.96 10.53 -2.64
CA ILE A 157 -11.79 11.90 -3.14
C ILE A 157 -10.35 12.10 -3.57
N ALA A 158 -9.36 11.85 -2.70
CA ALA A 158 -7.95 12.00 -3.05
C ALA A 158 -7.55 11.21 -4.31
N LEU A 159 -8.11 10.02 -4.53
CA LEU A 159 -7.90 9.20 -5.74
C LEU A 159 -8.62 9.70 -7.00
N ALA A 160 -9.65 10.54 -6.86
CA ALA A 160 -10.48 10.97 -7.98
C ALA A 160 -9.70 11.82 -9.00
N GLN A 161 -8.73 12.61 -8.53
CA GLN A 161 -7.83 13.37 -9.41
C GLN A 161 -7.09 12.44 -10.38
N SER A 162 -6.48 11.36 -9.88
CA SER A 162 -5.66 10.44 -10.70
C SER A 162 -6.48 9.40 -11.46
N CYS A 163 -7.82 9.42 -11.36
CA CYS A 163 -8.73 8.43 -11.94
C CYS A 163 -8.35 6.97 -11.56
N TYR A 164 -7.77 6.80 -10.38
CA TYR A 164 -7.24 5.51 -9.90
C TYR A 164 -8.06 4.93 -8.74
N GLY A 165 -9.36 5.23 -8.71
CA GLY A 165 -10.25 4.92 -7.58
C GLY A 165 -10.40 3.43 -7.24
N HIS A 166 -10.11 2.52 -8.18
CA HIS A 166 -10.13 1.08 -7.93
C HIS A 166 -9.02 0.63 -6.94
N PHE A 167 -7.95 1.41 -6.80
CA PHE A 167 -6.90 1.19 -5.82
C PHE A 167 -7.43 1.09 -4.39
N TYR A 168 -8.44 1.90 -4.01
CA TYR A 168 -9.06 1.83 -2.68
C TYR A 168 -9.54 0.41 -2.32
N ILE A 169 -10.08 -0.32 -3.30
CA ILE A 169 -10.53 -1.70 -3.07
C ILE A 169 -9.39 -2.67 -3.23
N GLU A 170 -8.62 -2.55 -4.31
CA GLU A 170 -7.57 -3.54 -4.55
C GLU A 170 -6.53 -3.53 -3.46
N HIS A 171 -6.10 -2.35 -3.01
CA HIS A 171 -5.09 -2.27 -1.98
C HIS A 171 -5.59 -2.89 -0.67
N ASN A 172 -6.73 -2.41 -0.17
CA ASN A 172 -7.21 -2.72 1.18
C ASN A 172 -7.79 -4.12 1.35
N ARG A 173 -8.32 -4.72 0.27
CA ARG A 173 -8.95 -6.05 0.31
C ARG A 173 -8.25 -7.07 -0.58
N GLY A 174 -7.21 -6.66 -1.28
CA GLY A 174 -6.58 -7.46 -2.31
C GLY A 174 -5.10 -7.63 -2.09
N HIS A 175 -4.34 -6.59 -2.41
CA HIS A 175 -2.90 -6.56 -2.29
C HIS A 175 -2.45 -6.90 -0.87
N HIS A 176 -2.99 -6.27 0.18
CA HIS A 176 -2.65 -6.64 1.57
C HIS A 176 -2.87 -8.11 1.93
N VAL A 177 -3.88 -8.75 1.32
CA VAL A 177 -4.16 -10.17 1.54
C VAL A 177 -3.24 -11.07 0.71
N ARG A 178 -2.83 -10.61 -0.48
CA ARG A 178 -2.10 -11.40 -1.49
C ARG A 178 -0.65 -10.99 -1.68
N VAL A 179 -0.16 -9.98 -0.98
CA VAL A 179 1.20 -9.44 -1.16
C VAL A 179 2.22 -10.56 -1.07
N ALA A 180 3.25 -10.49 -1.92
CA ALA A 180 4.27 -11.49 -2.09
C ALA A 180 3.72 -12.89 -2.48
N THR A 181 2.58 -12.98 -3.16
CA THR A 181 2.10 -14.22 -3.81
C THR A 181 1.99 -14.05 -5.33
N PRO A 182 2.01 -15.15 -6.12
CA PRO A 182 1.89 -15.08 -7.58
C PRO A 182 0.60 -14.43 -8.09
N GLU A 183 -0.47 -14.45 -7.29
CA GLU A 183 -1.79 -13.92 -7.62
C GLU A 183 -1.92 -12.41 -7.39
N ASP A 184 -0.97 -11.78 -6.70
CA ASP A 184 -0.97 -10.34 -6.49
C ASP A 184 -0.41 -9.59 -7.71
N PRO A 185 -1.21 -8.74 -8.38
CA PRO A 185 -0.73 -7.96 -9.52
C PRO A 185 0.32 -6.91 -9.12
N ALA A 186 0.33 -6.45 -7.87
CA ALA A 186 1.27 -5.43 -7.37
C ALA A 186 2.59 -6.00 -6.83
N SER A 187 2.74 -7.33 -6.75
CA SER A 187 4.01 -7.97 -6.38
C SER A 187 4.91 -8.14 -7.61
N SER A 188 6.03 -7.43 -7.65
CA SER A 188 7.00 -7.46 -8.75
C SER A 188 7.98 -8.62 -8.65
N ARG A 189 8.49 -9.08 -9.80
CA ARG A 189 9.24 -10.34 -9.88
C ARG A 189 10.72 -10.13 -10.19
N VAL A 190 11.59 -10.99 -9.67
CA VAL A 190 13.00 -11.02 -10.08
C VAL A 190 13.08 -11.25 -11.59
N GLY A 191 13.83 -10.37 -12.27
CA GLY A 191 13.99 -10.39 -13.73
C GLY A 191 12.93 -9.57 -14.49
N GLU A 192 11.82 -9.18 -13.87
CA GLU A 192 10.81 -8.32 -14.48
C GLU A 192 11.26 -6.85 -14.43
N SER A 193 11.20 -6.13 -15.54
CA SER A 193 11.45 -4.68 -15.57
C SER A 193 10.19 -3.90 -15.20
N PHE A 194 10.34 -2.68 -14.67
CA PHE A 194 9.22 -1.79 -14.41
C PHE A 194 8.26 -1.65 -15.62
N TYR A 195 8.80 -1.51 -16.84
CA TYR A 195 7.98 -1.40 -18.06
C TYR A 195 7.08 -2.60 -18.36
N ARG A 196 7.45 -3.79 -17.85
CA ARG A 196 6.65 -5.01 -18.01
C ARG A 196 5.70 -5.22 -16.83
N PHE A 197 6.14 -4.80 -15.64
CA PHE A 197 5.34 -4.74 -14.44
C PHE A 197 4.15 -3.78 -14.62
N TRP A 198 4.38 -2.57 -15.12
CA TRP A 198 3.41 -1.47 -15.21
C TRP A 198 2.06 -1.90 -15.84
N PRO A 199 1.99 -2.47 -17.05
CA PRO A 199 0.70 -2.88 -17.61
C PRO A 199 0.06 -4.06 -16.85
N ARG A 200 0.87 -4.92 -16.24
CA ARG A 200 0.41 -6.07 -15.45
C ARG A 200 -0.24 -5.61 -14.14
N THR A 201 0.39 -4.69 -13.42
CA THR A 201 -0.14 -4.14 -12.18
C THR A 201 -1.39 -3.31 -12.45
N VAL A 202 -1.38 -2.39 -13.42
CA VAL A 202 -2.53 -1.50 -13.70
C VAL A 202 -3.78 -2.30 -14.11
N ALA A 203 -3.65 -3.18 -15.10
CA ALA A 203 -4.79 -3.97 -15.56
C ALA A 203 -5.18 -5.05 -14.54
N GLY A 204 -4.20 -5.67 -13.89
CA GLY A 204 -4.41 -6.71 -12.88
C GLY A 204 -5.13 -6.18 -11.64
N SER A 205 -4.72 -5.02 -11.13
CA SER A 205 -5.33 -4.34 -9.98
C SER A 205 -6.76 -3.93 -10.27
N LEU A 206 -7.05 -3.42 -11.47
CA LEU A 206 -8.42 -3.13 -11.89
C LEU A 206 -9.31 -4.39 -11.93
N VAL A 207 -8.83 -5.44 -12.59
CA VAL A 207 -9.56 -6.71 -12.68
C VAL A 207 -9.78 -7.32 -11.30
N SER A 208 -8.77 -7.24 -10.43
CA SER A 208 -8.84 -7.73 -9.06
C SER A 208 -9.89 -6.97 -8.25
N ALA A 209 -9.83 -5.63 -8.24
CA ALA A 209 -10.79 -4.79 -7.54
C ALA A 209 -12.24 -5.11 -7.94
N TRP A 210 -12.47 -5.28 -9.24
CA TRP A 210 -13.80 -5.65 -9.76
C TRP A 210 -14.24 -7.04 -9.30
N ARG A 211 -13.34 -8.03 -9.32
CA ARG A 211 -13.64 -9.39 -8.84
C ARG A 211 -13.97 -9.40 -7.35
N LEU A 212 -13.25 -8.64 -6.53
CA LEU A 212 -13.48 -8.50 -5.09
C LEU A 212 -14.87 -7.91 -4.81
N GLU A 213 -15.22 -6.80 -5.49
CA GLU A 213 -16.54 -6.19 -5.33
C GLU A 213 -17.66 -7.10 -5.85
N ARG A 214 -17.47 -7.77 -6.99
CA ARG A 214 -18.43 -8.74 -7.50
C ARG A 214 -18.69 -9.87 -6.51
N LYS A 215 -17.65 -10.41 -5.86
CA LYS A 215 -17.78 -11.43 -4.80
C LYS A 215 -18.52 -10.89 -3.58
N ARG A 216 -18.24 -9.64 -3.15
CA ARG A 216 -18.97 -8.97 -2.05
C ARG A 216 -20.47 -8.86 -2.35
N TYR A 217 -20.83 -8.48 -3.57
CA TYR A 217 -22.22 -8.33 -3.99
C TYR A 217 -22.95 -9.67 -4.16
N ALA A 218 -22.28 -10.68 -4.72
CA ALA A 218 -22.83 -12.03 -4.83
C ALA A 218 -23.21 -12.61 -3.46
N ARG A 219 -22.37 -12.44 -2.44
CA ARG A 219 -22.68 -12.85 -1.05
C ARG A 219 -23.91 -12.16 -0.45
N ARG A 220 -24.31 -11.00 -0.99
CA ARG A 220 -25.49 -10.25 -0.56
C ARG A 220 -26.72 -10.53 -1.43
N GLY A 221 -26.63 -11.48 -2.38
CA GLY A 221 -27.70 -11.74 -3.35
C GLY A 221 -28.03 -10.53 -4.24
N ARG A 222 -27.07 -9.62 -4.48
CA ARG A 222 -27.28 -8.39 -5.23
C ARG A 222 -26.39 -8.33 -6.47
N HIS A 223 -26.87 -7.69 -7.52
CA HIS A 223 -26.10 -7.39 -8.72
C HIS A 223 -25.00 -6.35 -8.44
N PRO A 224 -23.76 -6.49 -8.98
CA PRO A 224 -22.62 -5.62 -8.67
C PRO A 224 -22.67 -4.23 -9.29
N PHE A 225 -23.49 -3.99 -10.32
CA PHE A 225 -23.65 -2.66 -10.94
C PHE A 225 -24.63 -1.80 -10.13
N ARG A 226 -24.16 -1.28 -9.00
CA ARG A 226 -24.90 -0.38 -8.11
C ARG A 226 -23.97 0.69 -7.57
N ILE A 227 -24.50 1.88 -7.27
CA ILE A 227 -23.71 2.99 -6.72
C ILE A 227 -23.01 2.67 -5.39
N GLY A 228 -23.51 1.69 -4.62
CA GLY A 228 -22.82 1.21 -3.42
C GLY A 228 -21.57 0.36 -3.69
N ASN A 229 -21.30 0.00 -4.95
CA ASN A 229 -20.09 -0.70 -5.35
C ASN A 229 -18.94 0.28 -5.24
N ASP A 230 -17.95 -0.05 -4.42
CA ASP A 230 -16.91 0.88 -4.05
C ASP A 230 -16.03 1.27 -5.26
N VAL A 231 -15.86 0.38 -6.25
CA VAL A 231 -15.16 0.68 -7.52
C VAL A 231 -15.95 1.67 -8.36
N LEU A 232 -17.24 1.41 -8.59
CA LEU A 232 -18.10 2.29 -9.38
C LEU A 232 -18.26 3.67 -8.72
N ASN A 233 -18.40 3.68 -7.39
CA ASN A 233 -18.49 4.90 -6.61
C ASN A 233 -17.23 5.77 -6.75
N ALA A 234 -16.05 5.18 -6.62
CA ALA A 234 -14.78 5.92 -6.75
C ALA A 234 -14.55 6.43 -8.18
N TRP A 235 -14.92 5.65 -9.19
CA TRP A 235 -14.87 6.09 -10.59
C TRP A 235 -15.88 7.19 -10.91
N LEU A 236 -17.09 7.11 -10.35
CA LEU A 236 -18.08 8.18 -10.48
C LEU A 236 -17.55 9.49 -9.92
N MET A 237 -16.82 9.48 -8.80
CA MET A 237 -16.17 10.68 -8.25
C MET A 237 -15.14 11.27 -9.21
N SER A 238 -14.37 10.43 -9.90
CA SER A 238 -13.41 10.87 -10.94
C SER A 238 -14.13 11.49 -12.13
N VAL A 239 -15.20 10.83 -12.62
CA VAL A 239 -16.04 11.31 -13.72
C VAL A 239 -16.69 12.66 -13.38
N VAL A 240 -17.21 12.83 -12.17
CA VAL A 240 -17.81 14.10 -11.72
C VAL A 240 -16.75 15.20 -11.66
N LEU A 241 -15.59 14.93 -11.05
CA LEU A 241 -14.50 15.90 -10.97
C LEU A 241 -14.03 16.34 -12.36
N TRP A 242 -13.68 15.38 -13.21
CA TRP A 242 -13.15 15.67 -14.55
C TRP A 242 -14.22 16.28 -15.45
N GLY A 243 -15.46 15.80 -15.37
CA GLY A 243 -16.61 16.35 -16.08
C GLY A 243 -16.87 17.81 -15.69
N ALA A 244 -16.82 18.14 -14.40
CA ALA A 244 -16.95 19.51 -13.92
C ALA A 244 -15.80 20.41 -14.42
N MET A 245 -14.56 19.93 -14.38
CA MET A 245 -13.40 20.67 -14.89
C MET A 245 -13.50 20.90 -16.41
N VAL A 246 -13.90 19.89 -17.18
CA VAL A 246 -14.09 20.00 -18.64
C VAL A 246 -15.25 20.92 -18.98
N ALA A 247 -16.36 20.85 -18.24
CA ALA A 247 -17.49 21.77 -18.42
C ALA A 247 -17.10 23.22 -18.11
N TRP A 248 -16.25 23.44 -17.11
CA TRP A 248 -15.78 24.78 -16.71
C TRP A 248 -14.70 25.37 -17.63
N LEU A 249 -13.70 24.56 -18.00
CA LEU A 249 -12.47 25.02 -18.65
C LEU A 249 -12.39 24.66 -20.14
N GLY A 250 -13.34 23.84 -20.63
CA GLY A 250 -13.42 23.38 -22.02
C GLY A 250 -12.67 22.06 -22.26
N VAL A 251 -13.06 21.35 -23.33
CA VAL A 251 -12.50 20.02 -23.68
C VAL A 251 -10.98 20.03 -23.92
N GLY A 252 -10.39 21.19 -24.22
CA GLY A 252 -8.96 21.35 -24.46
C GLY A 252 -8.07 20.95 -23.28
N ILE A 253 -8.60 20.88 -22.05
CA ILE A 253 -7.81 20.42 -20.90
C ILE A 253 -7.68 18.90 -20.79
N LEU A 254 -8.51 18.13 -21.52
CA LEU A 254 -8.62 16.69 -21.36
C LEU A 254 -7.29 15.94 -21.57
N PRO A 255 -6.45 16.27 -22.59
CA PRO A 255 -5.13 15.65 -22.73
C PRO A 255 -4.24 15.83 -21.50
N TYR A 256 -4.29 16.99 -20.85
CA TYR A 256 -3.49 17.29 -19.67
C TYR A 256 -4.03 16.60 -18.41
N LEU A 257 -5.36 16.42 -18.30
CA LEU A 257 -5.97 15.58 -17.26
C LEU A 257 -5.50 14.12 -17.37
N LEU A 258 -5.38 13.62 -18.60
CA LEU A 258 -4.84 12.27 -18.86
C LEU A 258 -3.35 12.19 -18.50
N VAL A 259 -2.55 13.18 -18.89
CA VAL A 259 -1.12 13.24 -18.53
C VAL A 259 -0.93 13.20 -17.01
N GLN A 260 -1.61 14.08 -16.27
CA GLN A 260 -1.45 14.11 -14.80
C GLN A 260 -1.92 12.81 -14.15
N ALA A 261 -2.97 12.16 -14.68
CA ALA A 261 -3.45 10.90 -14.17
C ALA A 261 -2.43 9.78 -14.36
N VAL A 262 -1.91 9.64 -15.58
CA VAL A 262 -0.90 8.63 -15.93
C VAL A 262 0.37 8.83 -15.10
N VAL A 263 0.85 10.06 -14.97
CA VAL A 263 2.00 10.36 -14.09
C VAL A 263 1.69 9.98 -12.64
N GLY A 264 0.52 10.36 -12.13
CA GLY A 264 0.12 10.12 -10.75
C GLY A 264 0.06 8.64 -10.38
N PHE A 265 -0.72 7.84 -11.12
CA PHE A 265 -0.78 6.41 -10.80
C PHE A 265 0.51 5.67 -11.18
N SER A 266 1.29 6.13 -12.17
CA SER A 266 2.60 5.52 -12.46
C SER A 266 3.60 5.72 -11.32
N LEU A 267 3.50 6.84 -10.59
CA LEU A 267 4.31 7.08 -9.40
C LEU A 267 4.00 6.08 -8.27
N LEU A 268 2.72 5.75 -8.08
CA LEU A 268 2.33 4.64 -7.20
C LEU A 268 2.89 3.31 -7.71
N GLU A 269 2.73 3.01 -9.00
CA GLU A 269 3.11 1.69 -9.51
C GLU A 269 4.63 1.45 -9.48
N VAL A 270 5.45 2.49 -9.64
CA VAL A 270 6.90 2.32 -9.44
C VAL A 270 7.24 2.07 -7.97
N VAL A 271 6.46 2.63 -7.03
CA VAL A 271 6.59 2.36 -5.59
C VAL A 271 6.19 0.90 -5.28
N ASN A 272 5.05 0.42 -5.79
CA ASN A 272 4.68 -1.01 -5.70
C ASN A 272 5.78 -1.93 -6.28
N TYR A 273 6.37 -1.53 -7.41
CA TYR A 273 7.44 -2.29 -8.04
C TYR A 273 8.67 -2.42 -7.13
N MET A 274 9.11 -1.36 -6.47
CA MET A 274 10.29 -1.41 -5.60
C MET A 274 10.02 -2.10 -4.26
N GLU A 275 8.85 -1.84 -3.68
CA GLU A 275 8.45 -2.36 -2.37
C GLU A 275 8.30 -3.88 -2.32
N HIS A 276 7.99 -4.50 -3.46
CA HIS A 276 7.70 -5.94 -3.53
C HIS A 276 8.65 -6.73 -4.43
N TYR A 277 9.77 -6.14 -4.86
CA TYR A 277 10.68 -6.78 -5.81
C TYR A 277 11.25 -8.09 -5.29
N GLY A 278 10.83 -9.18 -5.93
CA GLY A 278 11.30 -10.54 -5.66
C GLY A 278 10.77 -11.16 -4.38
N MET A 279 9.94 -10.45 -3.61
CA MET A 279 9.38 -10.94 -2.36
C MET A 279 8.39 -12.07 -2.63
N ALA A 280 8.47 -13.13 -1.84
CA ALA A 280 7.65 -14.33 -1.98
C ALA A 280 7.30 -14.92 -0.62
N ARG A 281 6.01 -15.22 -0.44
CA ARG A 281 5.48 -15.99 0.67
C ARG A 281 5.50 -17.48 0.36
N ARG A 282 5.90 -18.27 1.34
CA ARG A 282 5.91 -19.73 1.27
C ARG A 282 4.50 -20.28 1.47
N VAL A 283 4.28 -21.44 0.87
CA VAL A 283 3.10 -22.27 1.14
C VAL A 283 3.41 -23.13 2.35
N VAL A 284 2.55 -23.07 3.36
CA VAL A 284 2.65 -23.74 4.65
C VAL A 284 1.46 -24.67 4.88
N GLY A 285 1.60 -25.55 5.87
CA GLY A 285 0.54 -26.48 6.29
C GLY A 285 0.64 -27.89 5.71
N ALA A 286 -0.08 -28.82 6.34
CA ALA A 286 -0.04 -30.24 6.01
C ALA A 286 -0.64 -30.54 4.61
N PRO A 287 -0.30 -31.68 3.98
CA PRO A 287 -0.95 -32.14 2.76
C PRO A 287 -2.49 -32.13 2.92
N GLY A 288 -3.18 -31.43 2.02
CA GLY A 288 -4.65 -31.22 2.08
C GLY A 288 -5.12 -29.97 2.84
N ARG A 289 -4.23 -29.27 3.56
CA ARG A 289 -4.49 -27.98 4.25
C ARG A 289 -3.36 -26.99 4.00
N ARG A 290 -3.16 -26.60 2.73
CA ARG A 290 -2.10 -25.66 2.34
C ARG A 290 -2.63 -24.25 2.24
N ARG A 291 -1.86 -23.28 2.78
CA ARG A 291 -2.10 -21.84 2.62
C ARG A 291 -0.79 -21.08 2.48
N TYR A 292 -0.84 -19.81 2.10
CA TYR A 292 0.34 -18.96 2.18
C TYR A 292 0.63 -18.59 3.65
N GLU A 293 1.90 -18.39 3.98
CA GLU A 293 2.27 -17.86 5.29
C GLU A 293 1.62 -16.50 5.56
N ARG A 294 1.53 -16.13 6.83
CA ARG A 294 1.04 -14.82 7.24
C ARG A 294 1.91 -13.70 6.65
N VAL A 295 1.30 -12.57 6.29
CA VAL A 295 2.06 -11.38 5.92
C VAL A 295 2.88 -10.91 7.12
N ALA A 296 4.15 -10.64 6.89
CA ALA A 296 5.14 -10.34 7.92
C ALA A 296 6.10 -9.28 7.36
N PRO A 297 6.81 -8.52 8.21
CA PRO A 297 7.71 -7.45 7.77
C PRO A 297 8.77 -7.90 6.74
N ARG A 298 9.17 -9.17 6.75
CA ARG A 298 10.06 -9.76 5.73
C ARG A 298 9.49 -9.81 4.30
N HIS A 299 8.18 -9.63 4.10
CA HIS A 299 7.52 -9.81 2.79
C HIS A 299 7.42 -8.53 1.94
N SER A 300 8.11 -7.46 2.33
CA SER A 300 8.25 -6.22 1.56
C SER A 300 9.54 -5.49 1.96
N TRP A 301 9.99 -4.57 1.11
CA TRP A 301 11.14 -3.72 1.35
C TRP A 301 10.76 -2.45 2.14
N ASN A 302 11.57 -2.10 3.14
CA ASN A 302 11.51 -0.83 3.86
C ASN A 302 12.50 0.20 3.30
N SER A 303 12.25 1.48 3.57
CA SER A 303 13.27 2.54 3.51
C SER A 303 13.22 3.38 4.78
N ASN A 304 14.39 3.69 5.32
CA ASN A 304 14.50 4.42 6.59
C ASN A 304 15.04 5.85 6.41
N ASN A 305 15.10 6.40 5.19
CA ASN A 305 15.64 7.73 4.95
C ASN A 305 14.78 8.83 5.60
N VAL A 306 15.39 9.73 6.39
CA VAL A 306 14.67 10.73 7.21
C VAL A 306 13.80 11.65 6.36
N ALA A 307 14.37 12.27 5.32
CA ALA A 307 13.69 13.31 4.55
C ALA A 307 12.50 12.76 3.77
N THR A 308 12.69 11.66 3.03
CA THR A 308 11.58 11.05 2.30
C THR A 308 10.58 10.36 3.24
N ASN A 309 10.99 9.85 4.41
CA ASN A 309 10.04 9.38 5.41
C ASN A 309 9.07 10.48 5.81
N VAL A 310 9.55 11.66 6.18
CA VAL A 310 8.66 12.75 6.59
C VAL A 310 7.78 13.20 5.42
N LEU A 311 8.35 13.33 4.21
CA LEU A 311 7.62 13.78 3.02
C LEU A 311 6.46 12.83 2.66
N LEU A 312 6.66 11.53 2.84
CA LEU A 312 5.69 10.48 2.55
C LEU A 312 4.98 9.99 3.82
N TYR A 313 4.92 10.78 4.89
CA TYR A 313 4.24 10.42 6.13
C TYR A 313 4.62 9.01 6.63
N HIS A 314 5.90 8.68 6.66
CA HIS A 314 6.46 7.40 7.10
C HIS A 314 5.98 6.16 6.33
N LEU A 315 5.34 6.30 5.16
CA LEU A 315 4.92 5.16 4.34
C LEU A 315 6.07 4.17 4.07
N GLN A 316 7.32 4.64 4.07
CA GLN A 316 8.48 3.79 3.80
C GLN A 316 8.76 2.71 4.85
N ARG A 317 8.11 2.76 6.01
CA ARG A 317 8.00 1.63 6.95
C ARG A 317 6.91 0.66 6.48
N HIS A 318 7.00 0.33 5.20
CA HIS A 318 6.00 -0.39 4.44
C HIS A 318 5.81 -1.83 4.91
N SER A 319 6.88 -2.45 5.39
CA SER A 319 6.88 -3.77 6.01
C SER A 319 5.98 -3.86 7.23
N ASP A 320 6.02 -2.87 8.11
CA ASP A 320 5.08 -2.83 9.24
C ASP A 320 3.66 -2.53 8.77
N HIS A 321 3.53 -1.65 7.77
CA HIS A 321 2.22 -1.34 7.20
C HIS A 321 1.54 -2.59 6.61
N HIS A 322 2.26 -3.45 5.89
CA HIS A 322 1.71 -4.71 5.40
C HIS A 322 1.41 -5.73 6.48
N ALA A 323 2.25 -5.79 7.50
CA ALA A 323 2.01 -6.67 8.64
C ALA A 323 0.84 -6.16 9.51
N ASN A 324 0.61 -4.84 9.56
CA ASN A 324 -0.33 -4.15 10.45
C ASN A 324 -1.07 -3.00 9.71
N PRO A 325 -1.93 -3.28 8.71
CA PRO A 325 -2.48 -2.26 7.80
C PRO A 325 -3.37 -1.21 8.46
N THR A 326 -3.92 -1.51 9.64
CA THR A 326 -4.76 -0.57 10.39
C THR A 326 -3.97 0.47 11.18
N ARG A 327 -2.67 0.21 11.44
CA ARG A 327 -1.79 1.12 12.18
C ARG A 327 -1.66 2.44 11.43
N ARG A 328 -1.69 3.56 12.16
CA ARG A 328 -1.46 4.87 11.54
C ARG A 328 0.01 5.08 11.24
N TYR A 329 0.28 5.83 10.19
CA TYR A 329 1.62 6.11 9.68
C TYR A 329 2.63 6.62 10.72
N GLN A 330 2.22 7.54 11.61
CA GLN A 330 3.08 8.05 12.69
C GLN A 330 3.50 6.98 13.71
N SER A 331 2.80 5.85 13.74
CA SER A 331 3.05 4.74 14.67
C SER A 331 3.79 3.57 14.02
N LEU A 332 4.09 3.63 12.72
CA LEU A 332 4.78 2.55 11.99
C LEU A 332 6.19 2.32 12.52
N ARG A 333 6.64 1.07 12.50
CA ARG A 333 7.92 0.61 13.05
C ARG A 333 8.87 0.04 12.00
N ASP A 334 10.16 0.10 12.30
CA ASP A 334 11.21 -0.64 11.62
C ASP A 334 11.51 -1.94 12.36
N PHE A 335 11.70 -3.05 11.63
CA PHE A 335 12.03 -4.35 12.21
C PHE A 335 13.31 -4.88 11.56
N GLU A 336 14.16 -5.56 12.34
CA GLU A 336 15.42 -6.12 11.87
C GLU A 336 15.24 -7.12 10.71
N GLU A 337 14.14 -7.86 10.71
CA GLU A 337 13.77 -8.80 9.66
C GLU A 337 13.25 -8.13 8.36
N SER A 338 13.00 -6.82 8.38
CA SER A 338 12.54 -6.09 7.20
C SER A 338 13.73 -5.82 6.27
N PRO A 339 13.72 -6.34 5.03
CA PRO A 339 14.79 -6.01 4.09
C PRO A 339 14.71 -4.52 3.72
N ALA A 340 15.87 -3.85 3.61
CA ALA A 340 15.94 -2.40 3.37
C ALA A 340 16.43 -2.05 1.96
N LEU A 341 15.78 -1.06 1.35
CA LEU A 341 16.23 -0.42 0.10
C LEU A 341 17.55 0.33 0.36
N PRO A 342 18.47 0.38 -0.63
CA PRO A 342 19.77 1.04 -0.47
C PRO A 342 19.73 2.56 -0.41
N THR A 343 18.61 3.17 -0.82
CA THR A 343 18.36 4.61 -0.76
C THR A 343 16.86 4.83 -0.60
N GLY A 344 16.45 6.07 -0.29
CA GLY A 344 15.05 6.45 -0.22
C GLY A 344 14.30 6.27 -1.55
N TYR A 345 12.98 6.29 -1.47
CA TYR A 345 12.08 5.94 -2.58
C TYR A 345 12.39 6.73 -3.85
N ALA A 346 12.64 8.02 -3.74
CA ALA A 346 12.95 8.85 -4.88
C ALA A 346 14.21 8.40 -5.65
N GLY A 347 15.27 7.99 -4.94
CA GLY A 347 16.46 7.40 -5.56
C GLY A 347 16.16 6.04 -6.19
N MET A 348 15.32 5.22 -5.53
CA MET A 348 14.91 3.91 -6.06
C MET A 348 14.02 4.03 -7.30
N ILE A 349 13.19 5.08 -7.41
CA ILE A 349 12.40 5.38 -8.62
C ILE A 349 13.34 5.54 -9.81
N LEU A 350 14.38 6.38 -9.68
CA LEU A 350 15.37 6.56 -10.74
C LEU A 350 16.06 5.25 -11.13
N LEU A 351 16.43 4.43 -10.15
CA LEU A 351 17.03 3.12 -10.40
C LEU A 351 16.07 2.17 -11.15
N ALA A 352 14.79 2.14 -10.76
CA ALA A 352 13.77 1.28 -11.36
C ALA A 352 13.51 1.60 -12.83
N LEU A 353 13.68 2.87 -13.23
CA LEU A 353 13.59 3.31 -14.62
C LEU A 353 14.78 2.82 -15.49
N VAL A 354 15.86 2.30 -14.89
CA VAL A 354 17.02 1.77 -15.61
C VAL A 354 17.21 0.28 -15.27
N PRO A 355 16.51 -0.66 -15.97
CA PRO A 355 16.46 -2.07 -15.57
C PRO A 355 17.82 -2.78 -15.39
N PRO A 356 18.85 -2.52 -16.21
CA PRO A 356 20.18 -3.11 -15.97
C PRO A 356 20.80 -2.66 -14.64
N LEU A 357 20.63 -1.39 -14.28
CA LEU A 357 21.13 -0.83 -13.03
C LEU A 357 20.31 -1.32 -11.85
N TRP A 358 18.96 -1.33 -11.98
CA TRP A 358 18.06 -1.92 -10.99
C TRP A 358 18.49 -3.35 -10.62
N ARG A 359 18.65 -4.23 -11.60
CA ARG A 359 19.04 -5.64 -11.37
C ARG A 359 20.40 -5.77 -10.73
N ARG A 360 21.36 -4.93 -11.12
CA ARG A 360 22.71 -4.90 -10.51
C ARG A 360 22.65 -4.57 -9.02
N VAL A 361 21.71 -3.73 -8.61
CA VAL A 361 21.54 -3.30 -7.22
C VAL A 361 20.64 -4.26 -6.43
N MET A 362 19.50 -4.65 -6.99
CA MET A 362 18.44 -5.33 -6.24
C MET A 362 18.51 -6.85 -6.30
N ASP A 363 18.96 -7.47 -7.39
CA ASP A 363 19.03 -8.94 -7.45
C ASP A 363 19.95 -9.53 -6.35
N PRO A 364 21.15 -8.99 -6.05
CA PRO A 364 21.98 -9.48 -4.95
C PRO A 364 21.33 -9.29 -3.56
N ARG A 365 20.49 -8.27 -3.40
CA ARG A 365 19.78 -8.01 -2.14
C ARG A 365 18.65 -8.99 -1.92
N VAL A 366 17.89 -9.31 -2.98
CA VAL A 366 16.91 -10.41 -2.96
C VAL A 366 17.61 -11.73 -2.63
N LEU A 367 18.75 -12.01 -3.27
CA LEU A 367 19.54 -13.21 -2.99
C LEU A 367 19.95 -13.29 -1.52
N ALA A 368 20.46 -12.20 -0.95
CA ALA A 368 20.86 -12.13 0.45
C ALA A 368 19.67 -12.31 1.40
N HIS A 369 18.52 -11.71 1.08
CA HIS A 369 17.28 -11.87 1.86
C HIS A 369 16.82 -13.33 1.94
N PHE A 370 16.97 -14.10 0.84
CA PHE A 370 16.66 -15.52 0.82
C PHE A 370 17.85 -16.43 1.16
N GLY A 371 18.86 -15.91 1.87
CA GLY A 371 19.98 -16.72 2.38
C GLY A 371 20.83 -17.37 1.29
N GLY A 372 20.90 -16.75 0.10
CA GLY A 372 21.61 -17.30 -1.05
C GLY A 372 20.79 -18.17 -1.99
N ASP A 373 19.52 -18.46 -1.68
CA ASP A 373 18.65 -19.29 -2.52
C ASP A 373 17.61 -18.46 -3.31
N MET A 374 17.97 -18.08 -4.54
CA MET A 374 17.09 -17.35 -5.45
C MET A 374 15.83 -18.15 -5.86
N SER A 375 15.82 -19.48 -5.66
CA SER A 375 14.64 -20.30 -6.00
C SER A 375 13.45 -20.06 -5.08
N LEU A 376 13.68 -19.45 -3.92
CA LEU A 376 12.66 -19.04 -2.95
C LEU A 376 12.01 -17.69 -3.31
N ALA A 377 12.62 -16.90 -4.19
CA ALA A 377 12.11 -15.60 -4.59
C ALA A 377 10.97 -15.70 -5.61
N ASN A 378 10.20 -14.63 -5.76
CA ASN A 378 9.20 -14.51 -6.82
C ASN A 378 9.89 -14.20 -8.15
N VAL A 379 10.25 -15.24 -8.90
CA VAL A 379 10.99 -15.11 -10.17
C VAL A 379 10.04 -15.06 -11.36
N GLU A 380 10.33 -14.18 -12.33
CA GLU A 380 9.55 -14.09 -13.55
C GLU A 380 9.56 -15.42 -14.33
N PRO A 381 8.41 -16.05 -14.63
CA PRO A 381 8.38 -17.41 -15.20
C PRO A 381 9.21 -17.58 -16.48
N ARG A 382 9.20 -16.59 -17.38
CA ARG A 382 9.97 -16.65 -18.65
C ARG A 382 11.48 -16.52 -18.47
N ARG A 383 11.94 -15.98 -17.34
CA ARG A 383 13.36 -15.77 -17.05
C ARG A 383 13.87 -16.70 -15.95
N ARG A 384 13.03 -17.61 -15.45
CA ARG A 384 13.35 -18.44 -14.28
C ARG A 384 14.63 -19.24 -14.48
N GLU A 385 14.76 -19.94 -15.61
CA GLU A 385 15.95 -20.73 -15.91
C GLU A 385 17.22 -19.86 -15.98
N ALA A 386 17.16 -18.72 -16.68
CA ALA A 386 18.28 -17.80 -16.78
C ALA A 386 18.68 -17.17 -15.43
N VAL A 387 17.71 -16.86 -14.57
CA VAL A 387 17.95 -16.31 -13.22
C VAL A 387 18.58 -17.37 -12.32
N LEU A 388 18.07 -18.60 -12.32
CA LEU A 388 18.62 -19.69 -11.50
C LEU A 388 19.97 -20.20 -12.01
N ALA A 389 20.24 -20.11 -13.32
CA ALA A 389 21.57 -20.39 -13.86
C ALA A 389 22.60 -19.34 -13.40
N ARG A 390 22.18 -18.08 -13.25
CA ARG A 390 23.02 -16.99 -12.75
C ARG A 390 23.25 -17.06 -11.23
N TYR A 391 22.26 -17.55 -10.48
CA TYR A 391 22.30 -17.68 -9.02
C TYR A 391 22.00 -19.14 -8.63
N PRO A 392 22.99 -20.04 -8.71
CA PRO A 392 22.79 -21.45 -8.39
C PRO A 392 22.30 -21.64 -6.95
N VAL A 393 21.40 -22.59 -6.76
CA VAL A 393 20.89 -22.95 -5.44
C VAL A 393 22.04 -23.50 -4.58
N PRO A 394 22.28 -22.99 -3.36
CA PRO A 394 23.31 -23.51 -2.47
C PRO A 394 23.07 -25.00 -2.19
N VAL A 395 24.13 -25.82 -2.25
CA VAL A 395 24.05 -27.29 -2.09
C VAL A 395 23.75 -27.72 -0.64
N THR A 396 23.74 -26.80 0.32
CA THR A 396 23.61 -27.12 1.74
C THR A 396 22.79 -26.08 2.49
N ALA A 397 21.49 -26.33 2.63
CA ALA A 397 20.71 -25.89 3.78
C ALA A 397 19.44 -26.75 3.88
N PRO A 398 19.09 -27.31 5.05
CA PRO A 398 17.76 -27.85 5.27
C PRO A 398 16.75 -26.74 4.95
N ARG A 399 15.80 -27.01 4.06
CA ARG A 399 14.67 -26.10 3.85
C ARG A 399 13.95 -25.95 5.20
N PRO A 400 13.83 -24.75 5.77
CA PRO A 400 13.00 -24.57 6.95
C PRO A 400 11.59 -24.98 6.56
N THR A 401 11.06 -26.03 7.18
CA THR A 401 9.62 -26.29 7.14
C THR A 401 8.99 -25.10 7.84
N ALA A 402 8.33 -24.24 7.07
CA ALA A 402 7.46 -23.24 7.64
C ALA A 402 6.22 -24.01 8.12
N ASP A 403 6.37 -24.65 9.28
CA ASP A 403 5.27 -25.35 9.93
C ASP A 403 4.31 -24.29 10.48
N ASP A 404 3.02 -24.55 10.33
CA ASP A 404 2.02 -23.73 11.00
C ASP A 404 2.29 -23.76 12.50
N PRO A 405 2.19 -22.63 13.23
CA PRO A 405 2.16 -22.70 14.68
C PRO A 405 1.06 -23.69 15.09
N PRO A 406 1.34 -24.59 16.06
CA PRO A 406 0.41 -25.65 16.42
C PRO A 406 -0.96 -25.04 16.72
N VAL A 407 -2.03 -25.72 16.26
CA VAL A 407 -3.40 -25.35 16.61
C VAL A 407 -3.52 -25.49 18.12
N VAL A 408 -3.43 -24.37 18.84
CA VAL A 408 -3.74 -24.34 20.27
C VAL A 408 -5.23 -24.56 20.37
N ALA A 409 -5.63 -25.72 20.88
CA ALA A 409 -7.04 -26.07 21.03
C ALA A 409 -7.69 -25.09 22.01
N ALA A 410 -8.50 -24.18 21.49
CA ALA A 410 -9.35 -23.33 22.32
C ALA A 410 -10.41 -24.21 23.02
N ALA A 411 -10.79 -23.81 24.24
CA ALA A 411 -11.84 -24.43 25.04
C ALA A 411 -13.12 -24.67 24.22
N PRO A 412 -13.94 -25.69 24.56
CA PRO A 412 -15.11 -26.06 23.79
C PRO A 412 -16.18 -24.97 23.87
N VAL A 413 -16.13 -24.02 22.94
CA VAL A 413 -17.19 -23.06 22.69
C VAL A 413 -18.00 -23.60 21.52
N THR A 414 -19.32 -23.69 21.69
CA THR A 414 -20.33 -24.04 20.67
C THR A 414 -20.48 -22.94 19.60
N ALA A 415 -19.36 -22.37 19.18
CA ALA A 415 -19.26 -21.39 18.11
C ALA A 415 -19.43 -22.09 16.77
N VAL A 416 -20.29 -21.56 15.89
CA VAL A 416 -20.57 -22.13 14.56
C VAL A 416 -19.91 -21.30 13.45
N GLY A 417 -19.03 -20.37 13.83
CA GLY A 417 -18.34 -19.46 12.94
C GLY A 417 -17.92 -18.15 13.62
N GLY A 418 -17.24 -17.29 12.87
CA GLY A 418 -16.86 -15.96 13.30
C GLY A 418 -17.13 -14.91 12.22
N ARG A 419 -17.58 -13.73 12.65
CA ARG A 419 -17.77 -12.55 11.80
C ARG A 419 -16.62 -11.56 12.00
N CYS A 420 -15.89 -11.29 10.92
CA CYS A 420 -14.83 -10.29 10.90
C CYS A 420 -15.41 -8.89 11.18
N PRO A 421 -14.92 -8.14 12.18
CA PRO A 421 -15.42 -6.79 12.48
C PRO A 421 -15.04 -5.77 11.40
N GLY A 422 -13.91 -5.97 10.72
CA GLY A 422 -13.40 -5.04 9.70
C GLY A 422 -14.25 -4.99 8.42
N CYS A 423 -14.52 -6.16 7.81
CA CYS A 423 -15.22 -6.23 6.51
C CYS A 423 -16.58 -6.94 6.57
N GLY A 424 -16.91 -7.59 7.68
CA GLY A 424 -18.13 -8.39 7.83
C GLY A 424 -18.11 -9.74 7.14
N TYR A 425 -16.95 -10.24 6.71
CA TYR A 425 -16.77 -11.64 6.29
C TYR A 425 -17.26 -12.58 7.41
N VAL A 426 -17.96 -13.65 7.05
CA VAL A 426 -18.42 -14.68 7.97
C VAL A 426 -17.79 -16.00 7.55
N TYR A 427 -17.08 -16.64 8.48
CA TYR A 427 -16.64 -18.02 8.30
C TYR A 427 -17.82 -18.96 8.54
N ASP A 428 -18.26 -19.67 7.51
CA ASP A 428 -19.31 -20.70 7.59
C ASP A 428 -18.65 -22.08 7.55
N GLU A 429 -18.75 -22.83 8.65
CA GLU A 429 -18.15 -24.17 8.77
C GLU A 429 -18.60 -25.12 7.66
N ARG A 430 -19.82 -24.96 7.11
CA ARG A 430 -20.32 -25.82 6.03
C ARG A 430 -19.56 -25.62 4.72
N VAL A 431 -19.02 -24.43 4.52
CA VAL A 431 -18.28 -24.05 3.31
C VAL A 431 -16.77 -24.12 3.56
N GLY A 432 -16.32 -23.80 4.78
CA GLY A 432 -14.92 -23.58 5.12
C GLY A 432 -14.34 -22.38 4.38
N ASP A 433 -13.00 -22.33 4.31
CA ASP A 433 -12.26 -21.48 3.39
C ASP A 433 -11.14 -22.28 2.69
N PRO A 434 -11.45 -22.99 1.58
CA PRO A 434 -10.50 -23.87 0.92
C PRO A 434 -9.25 -23.16 0.41
N ARG A 435 -9.32 -21.85 0.16
CA ARG A 435 -8.17 -21.05 -0.28
C ARG A 435 -7.15 -20.88 0.84
N GLU A 436 -7.63 -20.79 2.07
CA GLU A 436 -6.81 -20.70 3.28
C GLU A 436 -6.52 -22.08 3.89
N GLY A 437 -6.79 -23.16 3.15
CA GLY A 437 -6.52 -24.53 3.59
C GLY A 437 -7.57 -25.14 4.52
N PHE A 438 -8.75 -24.52 4.64
CA PHE A 438 -9.85 -25.01 5.49
C PHE A 438 -10.99 -25.57 4.61
N PRO A 439 -11.07 -26.89 4.38
CA PRO A 439 -12.15 -27.46 3.59
C PRO A 439 -13.52 -27.32 4.28
N ALA A 440 -14.59 -27.51 3.50
CA ALA A 440 -15.95 -27.62 4.00
C ALA A 440 -16.05 -28.63 5.17
N GLY A 441 -16.77 -28.25 6.21
CA GLY A 441 -16.90 -28.99 7.48
C GLY A 441 -15.84 -28.67 8.52
N THR A 442 -14.85 -27.80 8.24
CA THR A 442 -13.83 -27.43 9.23
C THR A 442 -14.44 -26.53 10.31
N PRO A 443 -14.46 -26.94 11.60
CA PRO A 443 -15.09 -26.16 12.66
C PRO A 443 -14.26 -24.92 13.01
N TRP A 444 -14.93 -23.86 13.49
CA TRP A 444 -14.30 -22.61 13.92
C TRP A 444 -13.24 -22.84 15.01
N SER A 445 -13.46 -23.82 15.89
CA SER A 445 -12.49 -24.21 16.92
C SER A 445 -11.19 -24.81 16.36
N ALA A 446 -11.21 -25.37 15.15
CA ALA A 446 -10.02 -25.91 14.48
C ALA A 446 -9.26 -24.89 13.64
N VAL A 447 -9.79 -23.68 13.47
CA VAL A 447 -9.09 -22.56 12.82
C VAL A 447 -8.11 -21.94 13.83
N SER A 448 -6.85 -21.76 13.45
CA SER A 448 -5.81 -21.18 14.32
C SER A 448 -6.17 -19.76 14.79
N ASP A 449 -5.77 -19.40 16.01
CA ASP A 449 -5.97 -18.04 16.53
C ASP A 449 -5.21 -16.97 15.73
N SER A 450 -4.12 -17.37 15.08
CA SER A 450 -3.33 -16.52 14.18
C SER A 450 -3.91 -16.38 12.76
N TRP A 451 -5.07 -16.97 12.48
CA TRP A 451 -5.69 -16.91 11.16
C TRP A 451 -6.15 -15.50 10.82
N CYS A 452 -5.70 -15.00 9.67
CA CYS A 452 -6.09 -13.69 9.17
C CYS A 452 -7.39 -13.75 8.37
N CYS A 453 -8.18 -12.68 8.42
CA CYS A 453 -9.36 -12.55 7.59
C CYS A 453 -8.99 -12.56 6.08
N PRO A 454 -9.54 -13.48 5.27
CA PRO A 454 -9.19 -13.65 3.86
C PRO A 454 -9.76 -12.54 2.95
N ASP A 455 -10.58 -11.65 3.51
CA ASP A 455 -11.22 -10.55 2.79
C ASP A 455 -10.58 -9.18 3.07
N CYS A 456 -10.02 -8.95 4.26
CA CYS A 456 -9.48 -7.64 4.63
C CYS A 456 -8.23 -7.68 5.51
N GLY A 457 -7.66 -8.86 5.76
CA GLY A 457 -6.38 -8.97 6.46
C GLY A 457 -6.42 -8.61 7.96
N VAL A 458 -7.60 -8.57 8.60
CA VAL A 458 -7.68 -8.55 10.08
C VAL A 458 -6.80 -9.67 10.61
N ARG A 459 -5.86 -9.31 11.49
CA ARG A 459 -4.62 -10.05 11.71
C ARG A 459 -4.87 -11.37 12.43
N ASP A 460 -5.77 -11.40 13.41
CA ASP A 460 -5.96 -12.55 14.29
C ASP A 460 -7.44 -12.94 14.38
N LYS A 461 -7.70 -14.25 14.47
CA LYS A 461 -9.03 -14.83 14.60
C LYS A 461 -9.73 -14.34 15.88
N THR A 462 -8.95 -14.04 16.92
CA THR A 462 -9.44 -13.52 18.20
C THR A 462 -10.21 -12.21 18.06
N ASP A 463 -9.97 -11.45 16.99
CA ASP A 463 -10.70 -10.20 16.71
C ASP A 463 -12.10 -10.45 16.11
N PHE A 464 -12.42 -11.68 15.71
CA PHE A 464 -13.72 -11.99 15.12
C PHE A 464 -14.80 -12.04 16.18
N VAL A 465 -15.98 -11.50 15.84
CA VAL A 465 -17.17 -11.65 16.67
C VAL A 465 -17.71 -13.06 16.47
N VAL A 466 -17.63 -13.88 17.51
CA VAL A 466 -18.09 -15.26 17.48
C VAL A 466 -19.60 -15.31 17.28
N SER A 467 -20.05 -16.07 16.28
CA SER A 467 -21.47 -16.36 16.09
C SER A 467 -21.84 -17.65 16.83
N THR A 468 -22.65 -17.51 17.89
CA THR A 468 -23.32 -18.63 18.56
C THR A 468 -24.63 -18.91 17.83
N ARG A 469 -25.00 -20.19 17.62
CA ARG A 469 -26.35 -20.52 17.12
C ARG A 469 -27.38 -20.00 18.13
N GLU A 470 -28.26 -19.12 17.69
CA GLU A 470 -29.54 -18.95 18.36
C GLU A 470 -30.31 -20.28 18.18
N PRO A 471 -30.85 -20.90 19.25
CA PRO A 471 -31.65 -22.10 19.09
C PRO A 471 -32.82 -21.76 18.18
N THR A 472 -32.92 -22.46 17.07
CA THR A 472 -34.10 -22.43 16.20
C THR A 472 -35.32 -22.61 17.07
N ARG A 473 -36.19 -21.60 17.14
CA ARG A 473 -37.57 -21.80 17.58
C ARG A 473 -38.16 -22.80 16.58
N GLU A 474 -38.18 -24.06 16.96
CA GLU A 474 -39.08 -25.03 16.35
C GLU A 474 -40.47 -24.40 16.37
N ALA A 475 -41.04 -24.22 15.18
CA ALA A 475 -42.46 -23.97 15.05
C ALA A 475 -43.15 -25.22 15.62
N SER A 476 -43.58 -25.12 16.88
CA SER A 476 -44.52 -26.05 17.48
C SER A 476 -45.83 -25.97 16.68
N ALA A 477 -46.17 -27.13 16.11
CA ALA A 477 -47.46 -27.61 15.58
C ALA A 477 -48.63 -26.63 15.45
#